data_AF-A0A7V3SS41-F1
#
_entry.id   AF-A0A7V3SS41-F1
#
_cell.length_a   1.000
_cell.length_b   1.000
_cell.length_c   1.000
_cell.angle_alpha   90.00
_cell.angle_beta   90.00
_cell.angle_gamma   90.00
#
_symmetry.space_group_name_H-M   'P 1'
#
loop_
_entity.id
_entity.type
_entity.pdbx_description
1 polymer ?
#
loop_
_entity_poly.entity_id
_entity_poly.type
_entity_poly.pdbx_seq_one_letter_code
_entity_poly.pdbx_strand_id
1 'polypeptide(L)'
;MKRGFVRELPIDRSDLDYGEGLVATFDDLCKNLSEEEVEEERLLNLQLTMATTSINHEYARIEFDKSDDYEKREELLKYMAACRHKYLKAREELAKYSPAILEAFEKDLNLQKLSTITVYHA
;
A
#
# COMPACT_ATOMS: atom_id res chain seq x y z
N MET A 1 -41.29 -20.36 13.30
CA MET A 1 -40.42 -19.34 12.67
C MET A 1 -39.87 -18.41 13.74
N LYS A 2 -38.62 -18.60 14.17
CA LYS A 2 -37.93 -17.69 15.11
C LYS A 2 -36.84 -16.97 14.32
N ARG A 3 -36.96 -15.64 14.24
CA ARG A 3 -36.00 -14.74 13.58
C ARG A 3 -34.72 -14.72 14.42
N GLY A 4 -33.58 -15.04 13.79
CA GLY A 4 -32.27 -14.97 14.40
C GLY A 4 -31.88 -13.53 14.65
N PHE A 5 -31.59 -13.21 15.92
CA PHE A 5 -30.93 -11.98 16.34
C PHE A 5 -29.48 -12.04 15.84
N VAL A 6 -29.11 -11.19 14.88
CA VAL A 6 -27.71 -10.94 14.58
C VAL A 6 -27.22 -9.98 15.65
N ARG A 7 -26.46 -10.50 16.63
CA ARG A 7 -25.72 -9.65 17.56
C ARG A 7 -24.55 -9.06 16.78
N GLU A 8 -24.54 -7.75 16.57
CA GLU A 8 -23.33 -7.03 16.22
C GLU A 8 -22.36 -7.21 17.38
N LEU A 9 -21.28 -7.97 17.15
CA LEU A 9 -20.17 -8.02 18.08
C LEU A 9 -19.46 -6.66 18.00
N PRO A 10 -19.22 -5.97 19.13
CA PRO A 10 -18.35 -4.81 19.12
C PRO A 10 -16.96 -5.31 18.74
N ILE A 11 -16.48 -4.93 17.57
CA ILE A 11 -15.08 -5.13 17.20
C ILE A 11 -14.30 -4.17 18.11
N ASP A 12 -13.77 -4.70 19.19
CA ASP A 12 -12.82 -4.00 20.02
C ASP A 12 -11.57 -3.75 19.17
N ARG A 13 -11.36 -2.49 18.78
CA ARG A 13 -10.25 -2.08 17.91
C ARG A 13 -8.92 -2.00 18.66
N SER A 14 -8.90 -2.32 19.96
CA SER A 14 -7.69 -2.36 20.79
C SER A 14 -6.73 -3.49 20.41
N ASP A 15 -7.18 -4.49 19.66
CA ASP A 15 -6.39 -5.68 19.29
C ASP A 15 -5.83 -5.62 17.87
N LEU A 16 -6.02 -4.51 17.15
CA LEU A 16 -5.28 -4.25 15.90
C LEU A 16 -3.90 -3.69 16.25
N ASP A 17 -3.07 -4.57 16.79
CA ASP A 17 -1.63 -4.41 16.88
C ASP A 17 -1.07 -4.29 15.45
N TYR A 18 -0.95 -3.05 14.97
CA TYR A 18 -0.19 -2.70 13.77
C TYR A 18 1.34 -2.75 14.02
N GLY A 19 1.78 -3.49 15.04
CA GLY A 19 3.17 -3.67 15.45
C GLY A 19 3.67 -5.11 15.25
N GLU A 20 4.62 -5.26 14.34
CA GLU A 20 5.73 -6.22 14.44
C GLU A 20 5.43 -7.73 14.47
N GLY A 21 4.30 -8.16 13.90
CA GLY A 21 4.04 -9.57 13.60
C GLY A 21 4.83 -10.08 12.38
N LEU A 22 6.07 -10.52 12.59
CA LEU A 22 6.83 -11.41 11.71
C LEU A 22 6.99 -10.94 10.24
N VAL A 23 7.50 -9.73 10.03
CA VAL A 23 8.02 -9.36 8.69
C VAL A 23 9.41 -9.97 8.58
N ALA A 24 9.51 -11.16 7.96
CA ALA A 24 10.80 -11.67 7.52
C ALA A 24 11.51 -10.53 6.78
N THR A 25 12.74 -10.20 7.20
CA THR A 25 13.48 -9.16 6.48
C THR A 25 13.74 -9.64 5.07
N PHE A 26 13.89 -8.72 4.10
CA PHE A 26 14.24 -9.10 2.73
C PHE A 26 15.48 -10.04 2.70
N ASP A 27 16.43 -9.80 3.60
CA ASP A 27 17.62 -10.61 3.80
C ASP A 27 17.32 -12.03 4.34
N ASP A 28 16.24 -12.22 5.10
CA ASP A 28 15.80 -13.53 5.57
C ASP A 28 15.16 -14.37 4.46
N LEU A 29 14.44 -13.72 3.53
CA LEU A 29 13.77 -14.37 2.39
C LEU A 29 14.77 -14.81 1.31
N CYS A 30 15.88 -14.09 1.17
CA CYS A 30 16.86 -14.32 0.10
C CYS A 30 17.97 -15.34 0.43
N LYS A 31 18.00 -15.94 1.62
CA LYS A 31 19.13 -16.77 2.10
C LYS A 31 19.47 -17.99 1.23
N ASN A 32 18.53 -18.45 0.39
CA ASN A 32 18.69 -19.63 -0.46
C ASN A 32 18.47 -19.33 -1.96
N LEU A 33 18.36 -18.05 -2.33
CA LEU A 33 18.15 -17.64 -3.72
C LEU A 33 19.49 -17.44 -4.43
N SER A 34 19.55 -17.77 -5.71
CA SER A 34 20.63 -17.34 -6.60
C SER A 34 20.63 -15.83 -6.78
N GLU A 35 21.74 -15.24 -7.24
CA GLU A 35 21.84 -13.79 -7.46
C GLU A 35 20.76 -13.27 -8.42
N GLU A 36 20.41 -14.04 -9.45
CA GLU A 36 19.35 -13.72 -10.41
C GLU A 36 17.97 -13.69 -9.73
N GLU A 37 17.65 -14.71 -8.92
CA GLU A 37 16.39 -14.76 -8.16
C GLU A 37 16.29 -13.64 -7.11
N VAL A 38 17.42 -13.24 -6.50
CA VAL A 38 17.46 -12.09 -5.58
C VAL A 38 17.13 -10.79 -6.33
N GLU A 39 17.64 -10.61 -7.55
CA GLU A 39 17.36 -9.42 -8.35
C GLU A 39 15.91 -9.35 -8.81
N GLU A 40 15.33 -10.48 -9.24
CA GLU A 40 13.91 -10.58 -9.58
C GLU A 40 13.01 -10.28 -8.38
N GLU A 41 13.34 -10.84 -7.21
CA GLU A 41 12.60 -10.59 -5.98
C GLU A 41 12.72 -9.11 -5.54
N ARG A 42 13.89 -8.48 -5.71
CA ARG A 42 14.04 -7.02 -5.48
C ARG A 42 13.17 -6.22 -6.43
N LEU A 43 13.18 -6.54 -7.71
CA LEU A 43 12.38 -5.86 -8.73
C LEU A 43 10.89 -5.94 -8.39
N LEU A 44 10.42 -7.14 -8.05
CA LEU A 44 9.04 -7.39 -7.65
C LEU A 44 8.68 -6.60 -6.38
N ASN A 45 9.54 -6.61 -5.36
CA ASN A 45 9.30 -5.87 -4.12
C ASN A 45 9.23 -4.34 -4.34
N LEU A 46 10.04 -3.80 -5.25
CA LEU A 46 9.98 -2.39 -5.63
C LEU A 46 8.65 -2.05 -6.31
N GLN A 47 8.22 -2.87 -7.28
CA GLN A 47 6.92 -2.72 -7.94
C GLN A 47 5.75 -2.83 -6.95
N LEU A 48 5.76 -3.85 -6.08
CA LEU A 48 4.73 -4.04 -5.04
C LEU A 48 4.68 -2.85 -4.07
N THR A 49 5.85 -2.32 -3.67
CA THR A 49 5.93 -1.14 -2.81
C THR A 49 5.31 0.07 -3.49
N MET A 50 5.65 0.32 -4.76
CA MET A 50 5.08 1.42 -5.54
C MET A 50 3.55 1.27 -5.69
N ALA A 51 3.05 0.09 -6.05
CA ALA A 51 1.61 -0.16 -6.17
C ALA A 51 0.88 0.09 -4.85
N THR A 52 1.33 -0.57 -3.79
CA THR A 52 0.67 -0.53 -2.47
C THR A 52 0.67 0.89 -1.90
N THR A 53 1.80 1.60 -1.95
CA THR A 53 1.88 2.97 -1.42
C THR A 53 1.08 3.97 -2.23
N SER A 54 0.99 3.79 -3.55
CA SER A 54 0.18 4.63 -4.42
C SER A 54 -1.33 4.46 -4.18
N ILE A 55 -1.78 3.23 -3.94
CA ILE A 55 -3.17 2.90 -3.61
C ILE A 55 -3.51 3.37 -2.19
N ASN A 56 -2.64 3.12 -1.21
CA ASN A 56 -2.86 3.57 0.17
C ASN A 56 -2.92 5.10 0.28
N HIS A 57 -2.10 5.81 -0.49
CA HIS A 57 -2.21 7.26 -0.60
C HIS A 57 -3.59 7.69 -1.13
N GLU A 58 -4.13 6.97 -2.12
CA GLU A 58 -5.45 7.26 -2.69
C GLU A 58 -6.56 7.06 -1.66
N TYR A 59 -6.54 5.93 -0.93
CA TYR A 59 -7.50 5.67 0.15
C TYR A 59 -7.42 6.72 1.25
N ALA A 60 -6.21 7.09 1.67
CA ALA A 60 -6.00 8.13 2.67
C ALA A 60 -6.52 9.49 2.20
N ARG A 61 -6.40 9.82 0.90
CA ARG A 61 -6.99 11.04 0.32
C ARG A 61 -8.51 11.00 0.38
N ILE A 62 -9.13 9.87 -0.01
CA ILE A 62 -10.58 9.69 0.03
C ILE A 62 -11.11 9.80 1.48
N GLU A 63 -10.40 9.22 2.45
CA GLU A 63 -10.76 9.32 3.87
C GLU A 63 -10.60 10.75 4.40
N PHE A 64 -9.53 11.44 4.00
CA PHE A 64 -9.27 12.83 4.36
C PHE A 64 -10.36 13.77 3.85
N ASP A 65 -10.81 13.57 2.61
CA ASP A 65 -11.89 14.35 1.99
C ASP A 65 -13.24 14.16 2.70
N LYS A 66 -13.44 13.02 3.37
CA LYS A 66 -14.66 12.67 4.12
C LYS A 66 -14.58 12.97 5.63
N SER A 67 -13.40 13.30 6.15
CA SER A 67 -13.17 13.49 7.59
C SER A 67 -13.38 14.94 7.98
N ASP A 68 -14.26 15.19 8.95
CA ASP A 68 -14.46 16.50 9.59
C ASP A 68 -13.62 16.67 10.86
N ASP A 69 -13.10 15.58 11.42
CA ASP A 69 -12.22 15.62 12.59
C ASP A 69 -10.82 16.12 12.22
N TYR A 70 -10.36 17.15 12.92
CA TYR A 70 -9.07 17.80 12.67
C TYR A 70 -7.91 16.86 12.99
N GLU A 71 -7.95 16.15 14.11
CA GLU A 71 -6.86 15.27 14.54
C GLU A 71 -6.66 14.14 13.51
N LYS A 72 -7.77 13.50 13.12
CA LYS A 72 -7.76 12.49 12.06
C LYS A 72 -7.22 13.01 10.73
N ARG A 73 -7.57 14.24 10.34
CA ARG A 73 -7.05 14.87 9.11
C ARG A 73 -5.54 15.09 9.19
N GLU A 74 -5.01 15.51 10.34
CA GLU A 74 -3.57 15.68 10.53
C GLU A 74 -2.81 14.35 10.43
N GLU A 75 -3.36 13.28 11.02
CA GLU A 75 -2.81 11.93 10.89
C GLU A 75 -2.78 11.46 9.43
N LEU A 76 -3.87 11.68 8.69
CA LEU A 76 -3.98 11.30 7.29
C LEU A 76 -2.99 12.08 6.42
N LEU A 77 -2.73 13.36 6.70
CA LEU A 77 -1.68 14.13 6.02
C LEU A 77 -0.29 13.53 6.25
N LYS A 78 0.04 13.16 7.49
CA LYS A 78 1.31 12.51 7.83
C LYS A 78 1.44 11.15 7.13
N TYR A 79 0.36 10.38 7.10
CA TYR A 79 0.33 9.09 6.42
C TYR A 79 0.51 9.22 4.91
N MET A 80 -0.21 10.15 4.25
CA MET A 80 -0.04 10.42 2.82
C MET A 80 1.39 10.85 2.47
N ALA A 81 2.00 11.70 3.30
CA ALA A 81 3.41 12.08 3.14
C ALA A 81 4.35 10.87 3.22
N ALA A 82 4.10 9.95 4.16
CA ALA A 82 4.86 8.71 4.29
C ALA A 82 4.68 7.78 3.09
N CYS A 83 3.46 7.62 2.57
CA CYS A 83 3.18 6.87 1.34
C CYS A 83 3.93 7.46 0.15
N ARG A 84 3.87 8.79 -0.02
CA ARG A 84 4.59 9.49 -1.11
C ARG A 84 6.10 9.27 -1.00
N HIS A 85 6.66 9.38 0.20
CA HIS A 85 8.09 9.16 0.40
C HIS A 85 8.52 7.73 0.03
N LYS A 86 7.77 6.71 0.49
CA LYS A 86 8.04 5.30 0.16
C LYS A 86 7.91 5.03 -1.35
N TYR A 87 6.89 5.59 -1.99
CA TYR A 87 6.71 5.49 -3.45
C TYR A 87 7.92 6.05 -4.20
N LEU A 88 8.34 7.29 -3.88
CA LEU A 88 9.46 7.94 -4.55
C LEU A 88 10.77 7.18 -4.35
N LYS A 89 11.03 6.68 -3.14
CA LYS A 89 12.21 5.86 -2.86
C LYS A 89 12.22 4.57 -3.70
N ALA A 90 11.11 3.84 -3.74
CA ALA A 90 11.00 2.63 -4.53
C ALA A 90 11.13 2.91 -6.04
N ARG A 91 10.55 4.02 -6.50
CA ARG A 91 10.65 4.50 -7.89
C ARG A 91 12.10 4.82 -8.28
N GLU A 92 12.83 5.54 -7.42
CA GLU A 92 14.23 5.89 -7.66
C GLU A 92 15.11 4.65 -7.74
N GLU A 93 14.88 3.65 -6.90
CA GLU A 93 15.60 2.37 -6.98
C GLU A 93 15.21 1.61 -8.26
N LEU A 94 13.93 1.52 -8.59
CA LEU A 94 13.47 0.83 -9.81
C LEU A 94 14.03 1.48 -11.08
N ALA A 95 14.16 2.82 -11.10
CA ALA A 95 14.76 3.57 -12.20
C ALA A 95 16.24 3.21 -12.42
N LYS A 96 16.99 2.88 -11.36
CA LYS A 96 18.39 2.45 -11.47
C LYS A 96 18.50 1.04 -12.05
N TYR A 97 17.54 0.17 -11.70
CA TYR A 97 17.49 -1.21 -12.19
C TYR A 97 17.04 -1.29 -13.65
N SER A 98 15.88 -0.70 -13.98
CA SER A 98 15.32 -0.77 -15.34
C SER A 98 14.35 0.39 -15.61
N PRO A 99 14.81 1.45 -16.30
CA PRO A 99 13.97 2.59 -16.68
C PRO A 99 12.77 2.20 -17.55
N ALA A 100 12.93 1.22 -18.44
CA ALA A 100 11.87 0.76 -19.34
C ALA A 100 10.75 0.02 -18.56
N ILE A 101 11.12 -0.80 -17.58
CA ILE A 101 10.16 -1.47 -16.70
C ILE A 101 9.41 -0.46 -15.84
N LEU A 102 10.13 0.56 -15.33
CA LEU A 102 9.51 1.64 -14.56
C LEU A 102 8.43 2.36 -15.38
N GLU A 103 8.72 2.75 -16.61
CA GLU A 103 7.76 3.47 -17.46
C GLU A 103 6.50 2.63 -17.73
N ALA A 104 6.67 1.35 -18.10
CA ALA A 104 5.56 0.43 -18.32
C ALA A 104 4.72 0.25 -17.06
N PHE A 105 5.38 0.08 -15.91
CA PHE A 105 4.72 -0.12 -14.62
C PHE A 105 3.96 1.13 -14.17
N GLU A 106 4.52 2.33 -14.29
CA GLU A 106 3.83 3.58 -13.91
C GLU A 106 2.60 3.84 -14.79
N LYS A 107 2.67 3.46 -16.07
CA LYS A 107 1.52 3.54 -16.99
C LYS A 107 0.39 2.61 -16.53
N ASP A 108 0.70 1.36 -16.22
CA ASP A 108 -0.29 0.38 -15.75
C ASP A 108 -0.86 0.77 -14.39
N LEU A 109 -0.02 1.25 -13.48
CA LEU A 109 -0.46 1.71 -12.16
C LEU A 109 -1.44 2.88 -12.26
N ASN A 110 -1.20 3.83 -13.16
CA ASN A 110 -2.14 4.94 -13.40
C ASN A 110 -3.49 4.45 -13.93
N LEU A 111 -3.51 3.45 -14.82
CA LEU A 111 -4.75 2.85 -15.29
C LEU A 111 -5.52 2.15 -14.15
N GLN A 112 -4.82 1.43 -13.27
CA GLN A 112 -5.43 0.81 -12.10
C GLN A 112 -6.03 1.84 -11.14
N LYS A 113 -5.33 2.95 -10.88
CA LYS A 113 -5.85 4.04 -10.03
C LYS A 113 -7.13 4.64 -10.61
N LEU A 114 -7.15 4.91 -11.91
CA LEU A 114 -8.33 5.43 -12.58
C LEU A 114 -9.53 4.48 -12.41
N SER A 115 -9.31 3.17 -12.57
CA SER A 115 -10.35 2.16 -12.34
C SER A 115 -10.89 2.18 -10.91
N THR A 116 -10.02 2.22 -9.90
CA THR A 116 -10.41 2.27 -8.49
C THR A 116 -11.22 3.54 -8.18
N ILE A 117 -10.80 4.69 -8.70
CA ILE A 117 -11.50 5.97 -8.52
C ILE A 117 -12.93 5.89 -9.10
N THR A 118 -13.12 5.31 -10.29
CA THR A 118 -14.45 5.14 -10.89
C THR A 118 -15.40 4.27 -10.06
N VAL A 119 -14.90 3.25 -9.36
CA VAL A 119 -15.75 2.38 -8.52
C VAL A 119 -16.21 3.09 -7.24
N TYR A 120 -15.42 4.02 -6.71
CA TYR A 120 -15.77 4.76 -5.50
C TYR A 120 -16.61 6.02 -5.76
N HIS A 121 -16.71 6.48 -7.02
CA HIS A 121 -17.55 7.62 -7.43
C HIS A 121 -18.87 7.21 -8.12
N ALA A 122 -19.17 5.92 -8.23
CA ALA A 122 -20.45 5.40 -8.72
C ALA A 122 -21.42 5.14 -7.55
#